data_AF-A0A1L9Q448-F1
#
_entry.id   AF-A0A1L9Q448-F1
#
_cell.length_a   1.000
_cell.length_b   1.000
_cell.length_c   1.000
_cell.angle_alpha   90.00
_cell.angle_beta   90.00
_cell.angle_gamma   90.00
#
_symmetry.space_group_name_H-M   'P 1'
#
loop_
_entity.id
_entity.type
_entity.pdbx_description
1 polymer ?
#
loop_
_entity_poly.entity_id
_entity_poly.type
_entity_poly.pdbx_seq_one_letter_code
_entity_poly.pdbx_strand_id
1 'polypeptide(L)'
;MASQWSHIVANYSPEYIEIVGTFAIHFCFSWLVSLFFTVVDLSASESMLEKYKIQPISKQATRHALLQYIPSAFQNQVLTTVLHSIKILVLRRVTGRFVGYRIEHKLPSLAEILVDIPLCFLARDFLYYYGHRLLHQAWFYRRFHKQHHKFTTPVAISAEHMHPFEHTLVNILPIFVP
;
A
#
# COMPACT_ATOMS: atom_id res chain seq x y z
N MET A 1 10.27 23.50 4.67
CA MET A 1 10.30 22.03 4.91
C MET A 1 11.07 21.66 6.18
N ALA A 2 12.36 21.99 6.34
CA ALA A 2 13.13 21.63 7.54
C ALA A 2 12.57 22.19 8.87
N SER A 3 12.06 23.43 8.87
CA SER A 3 11.43 24.04 10.05
C SER A 3 10.10 23.38 10.45
N GLN A 4 9.28 23.00 9.46
CA GLN A 4 8.00 22.32 9.69
C GLN A 4 8.20 20.91 10.23
N TRP A 5 9.13 20.14 9.65
CA TRP A 5 9.47 18.81 10.16
C TRP A 5 9.97 18.89 11.60
N SER A 6 10.88 19.82 11.88
CA SER A 6 11.40 20.03 13.23
C SER A 6 10.30 20.38 14.24
N HIS A 7 9.31 21.17 13.83
CA HIS A 7 8.14 21.48 14.65
C HIS A 7 7.29 20.24 14.92
N ILE A 8 7.05 19.37 13.94
CA ILE A 8 6.28 18.14 14.13
C ILE A 8 6.99 17.21 15.12
N VAL A 9 8.28 16.95 14.92
CA VAL A 9 9.09 16.08 15.80
C VAL A 9 9.14 16.61 17.23
N ALA A 10 9.15 17.94 17.42
CA ALA A 10 9.17 18.55 18.76
C ALA A 10 7.83 18.47 19.51
N ASN A 11 6.70 18.39 18.80
CA ASN A 11 5.36 18.56 19.40
C ASN A 11 4.52 17.28 19.45
N TYR A 12 4.92 16.21 18.76
CA TYR A 12 4.16 14.96 18.69
C TYR A 12 5.02 13.76 19.06
N SER A 13 4.40 12.72 19.63
CA SER A 13 5.12 11.49 19.96
C SER A 13 5.51 10.72 18.69
N PRO A 14 6.59 9.92 18.72
CA PRO A 14 6.99 9.08 17.59
C PRO A 14 5.87 8.15 17.10
N GLU A 15 5.07 7.60 18.01
CA GLU A 15 3.91 6.76 17.65
C GLU A 15 2.85 7.53 16.88
N TYR A 16 2.54 8.76 17.33
CA TYR A 16 1.56 9.59 16.66
C TYR A 16 2.05 9.95 15.25
N ILE A 17 3.32 10.35 15.13
CA ILE A 17 3.93 10.71 13.85
C ILE A 17 3.94 9.50 12.90
N GLU A 18 4.34 8.32 13.36
CA GLU A 18 4.37 7.11 12.54
C GLU A 18 2.95 6.69 12.10
N ILE A 19 1.99 6.56 13.04
CA ILE A 19 0.65 6.06 12.72
C ILE A 19 -0.10 7.05 11.82
N VAL A 20 -0.14 8.33 12.21
CA VAL A 20 -0.88 9.35 11.44
C VAL A 20 -0.16 9.67 10.14
N GLY A 21 1.17 9.75 10.16
CA GLY A 21 1.97 10.01 8.96
C GLY A 21 1.84 8.90 7.92
N THR A 22 2.00 7.64 8.33
CA THR A 22 1.85 6.50 7.41
C THR A 22 0.43 6.38 6.89
N PHE A 23 -0.59 6.56 7.73
CA PHE A 23 -1.99 6.60 7.27
C PHE A 23 -2.22 7.72 6.26
N ALA A 24 -1.77 8.94 6.54
CA ALA A 24 -1.97 10.08 5.66
C ALA A 24 -1.25 9.88 4.31
N ILE A 25 -0.01 9.39 4.32
CA ILE A 25 0.74 9.09 3.09
C ILE A 25 0.02 7.98 2.31
N HIS A 26 -0.30 6.86 2.95
CA HIS A 26 -0.98 5.75 2.30
C HIS A 26 -2.32 6.18 1.71
N PHE A 27 -3.16 6.85 2.50
CA PHE A 27 -4.46 7.34 2.06
C PHE A 27 -4.32 8.34 0.91
N CYS A 28 -3.54 9.41 1.07
CA CYS A 28 -3.44 10.45 0.05
C CYS A 28 -2.88 9.90 -1.26
N PHE A 29 -1.77 9.14 -1.23
CA PHE A 29 -1.15 8.66 -2.46
C PHE A 29 -1.96 7.55 -3.12
N SER A 30 -2.50 6.59 -2.36
CA SER A 30 -3.33 5.52 -2.95
C SER A 30 -4.61 6.07 -3.56
N TRP A 31 -5.33 6.96 -2.86
CA TRP A 31 -6.58 7.51 -3.39
C TRP A 31 -6.35 8.54 -4.48
N LEU A 32 -5.36 9.43 -4.37
CA LEU A 32 -5.09 10.42 -5.42
C LEU A 32 -4.80 9.74 -6.75
N VAL A 33 -3.90 8.75 -6.75
CA VAL A 33 -3.52 8.02 -7.97
C VAL A 33 -4.69 7.17 -8.47
N SER A 34 -5.36 6.43 -7.58
CA SER A 34 -6.47 5.55 -7.96
C SER A 34 -7.66 6.33 -8.51
N LEU A 35 -8.02 7.45 -7.89
CA LEU A 35 -9.11 8.30 -8.33
C LEU A 35 -8.77 8.97 -9.66
N PHE A 36 -7.54 9.45 -9.85
CA PHE A 36 -7.12 10.02 -11.12
C PHE A 36 -7.35 9.03 -12.28
N PHE A 37 -6.80 7.81 -12.17
CA PHE A 37 -6.96 6.81 -13.22
C PHE A 37 -8.41 6.31 -13.35
N THR A 38 -9.15 6.21 -12.25
CA THR A 38 -10.58 5.86 -12.29
C THR A 38 -11.41 6.94 -13.00
N VAL A 39 -11.12 8.22 -12.77
CA VAL A 39 -11.78 9.33 -13.49
C VAL A 39 -11.47 9.26 -14.98
N VAL A 40 -10.21 9.01 -15.35
CA VAL A 40 -9.83 8.81 -16.76
C VAL A 40 -10.61 7.64 -17.37
N ASP A 41 -10.66 6.49 -16.71
CA ASP A 41 -11.41 5.31 -17.16
C ASP A 41 -12.93 5.54 -17.25
N LEU A 42 -13.49 6.46 -16.45
CA LEU A 42 -14.93 6.76 -16.42
C LEU A 42 -15.36 7.90 -17.35
N SER A 43 -14.44 8.76 -17.79
CA SER A 43 -14.77 10.00 -18.52
C SER A 43 -14.15 10.11 -19.91
N ALA A 44 -13.03 9.44 -20.18
CA ALA A 44 -12.42 9.46 -21.51
C ALA A 44 -13.24 8.59 -22.48
N SER A 45 -13.32 9.00 -23.75
CA SER A 45 -13.92 8.17 -24.79
C SER A 45 -13.09 6.91 -25.04
N GLU A 46 -13.75 5.83 -25.45
CA GLU A 46 -13.08 4.59 -25.84
C GLU A 46 -11.96 4.82 -26.87
N SER A 47 -12.24 5.62 -27.90
CA SER A 47 -11.27 6.00 -28.94
C SER A 47 -10.03 6.72 -28.41
N MET A 48 -10.16 7.49 -27.31
CA MET A 48 -9.03 8.16 -26.68
C MET A 48 -8.16 7.17 -25.90
N LEU A 49 -8.79 6.22 -25.22
CA LEU A 49 -8.10 5.23 -24.38
C LEU A 49 -7.43 4.14 -25.22
N GLU A 50 -8.02 3.75 -26.35
CA GLU A 50 -7.55 2.63 -27.19
C GLU A 50 -6.07 2.78 -27.59
N LYS A 51 -5.65 4.00 -27.95
CA LYS A 51 -4.25 4.30 -28.33
C LYS A 51 -3.24 4.19 -27.19
N TYR A 52 -3.68 4.22 -25.93
CA TYR A 52 -2.80 4.20 -24.75
C TYR A 52 -2.91 2.91 -23.94
N LYS A 53 -4.00 2.15 -24.09
CA LYS A 53 -4.23 0.90 -23.36
C LYS A 53 -3.45 -0.25 -24.02
N ILE A 54 -2.73 -1.02 -23.21
CA ILE A 54 -2.03 -2.23 -23.66
C ILE A 54 -3.03 -3.37 -23.92
N GLN A 55 -4.08 -3.49 -23.10
CA GLN A 55 -5.13 -4.49 -23.29
C GLN A 55 -6.37 -3.91 -23.99
N PRO A 56 -7.07 -4.71 -24.82
CA PRO A 56 -8.27 -4.26 -25.52
C PRO A 56 -9.33 -3.67 -24.59
N ILE A 57 -10.11 -2.71 -25.08
CA ILE A 57 -11.18 -2.04 -24.34
C ILE A 57 -12.23 -3.03 -23.82
N SER A 58 -12.50 -4.08 -24.59
CA SER A 58 -13.41 -5.16 -24.20
C SER A 58 -13.02 -5.91 -22.91
N LYS A 59 -11.78 -5.80 -22.45
CA LYS A 59 -11.30 -6.40 -21.19
C LYS A 59 -11.21 -5.39 -20.04
N GLN A 60 -11.56 -4.12 -20.26
CA GLN A 60 -11.52 -3.10 -19.21
C GLN A 60 -12.69 -3.29 -18.24
N ALA A 61 -12.51 -2.83 -17.01
CA ALA A 61 -13.53 -2.95 -15.98
C ALA A 61 -14.75 -2.07 -16.30
N THR A 62 -15.95 -2.60 -16.05
CA THR A 62 -17.18 -1.80 -16.15
C THR A 62 -17.25 -0.79 -15.00
N ARG A 63 -17.97 0.32 -15.19
CA ARG A 63 -18.23 1.34 -14.15
C ARG A 63 -18.73 0.71 -12.85
N HIS A 64 -19.68 -0.23 -12.93
CA HIS A 64 -20.20 -0.92 -11.76
C HIS A 64 -19.11 -1.69 -11.03
N ALA A 65 -18.24 -2.39 -11.76
CA ALA A 65 -17.14 -3.14 -11.16
C ALA A 65 -16.13 -2.21 -10.46
N LEU A 66 -15.79 -1.06 -11.07
CA LEU A 66 -14.91 -0.05 -10.45
C LEU A 66 -15.44 0.44 -9.10
N LEU A 67 -16.74 0.75 -9.02
CA LEU A 67 -17.37 1.25 -7.79
C LEU A 67 -17.43 0.19 -6.69
N GLN A 68 -17.56 -1.09 -7.04
CA GLN A 68 -17.58 -2.19 -6.07
C GLN A 68 -16.27 -2.37 -5.29
N TYR A 69 -15.16 -1.80 -5.75
CA TYR A 69 -13.84 -1.99 -5.12
C TYR A 69 -13.47 -0.94 -4.10
N ILE A 70 -14.12 0.22 -4.16
CA ILE A 70 -13.92 1.32 -3.21
C ILE A 70 -14.07 0.83 -1.75
N PRO A 71 -15.14 0.11 -1.36
CA PRO A 71 -15.29 -0.34 0.02
C PRO A 71 -14.20 -1.32 0.46
N SER A 72 -13.81 -2.25 -0.43
CA SER A 72 -12.80 -3.26 -0.11
C SER A 72 -11.40 -2.68 -0.04
N ALA A 73 -11.06 -1.72 -0.91
CA ALA A 73 -9.80 -0.98 -0.81
C ALA A 73 -9.74 -0.22 0.51
N PHE A 74 -10.81 0.51 0.87
CA PHE A 74 -10.89 1.21 2.14
C PHE A 74 -10.78 0.27 3.35
N GLN A 75 -11.44 -0.89 3.33
CA GLN A 75 -11.31 -1.91 4.38
C GLN A 75 -9.86 -2.38 4.55
N ASN A 76 -9.13 -2.61 3.46
CA ASN A 76 -7.73 -3.03 3.51
C ASN A 76 -6.78 -1.92 4.02
N GLN A 77 -7.07 -0.64 3.75
CA GLN A 77 -6.34 0.48 4.35
C GLN A 77 -6.58 0.59 5.86
N VAL A 78 -7.83 0.45 6.29
CA VAL A 78 -8.19 0.40 7.72
C VAL A 78 -7.46 -0.77 8.38
N LEU A 79 -7.46 -1.95 7.76
CA LEU A 79 -6.73 -3.12 8.24
C LEU A 79 -5.23 -2.84 8.40
N THR A 80 -4.60 -2.22 7.39
CA THR A 80 -3.18 -1.82 7.46
C THR A 80 -2.92 -0.93 8.66
N THR A 81 -3.74 0.10 8.85
CA THR A 81 -3.60 1.06 9.95
C THR A 81 -3.79 0.40 11.32
N VAL A 82 -4.78 -0.48 11.44
CA VAL A 82 -5.07 -1.22 12.68
C VAL A 82 -3.92 -2.18 13.01
N LEU A 83 -3.46 -2.98 12.05
CA LEU A 83 -2.36 -3.93 12.28
C LEU A 83 -1.05 -3.21 12.61
N HIS A 84 -0.78 -2.09 11.95
CA HIS A 84 0.38 -1.25 12.26
C HIS A 84 0.32 -0.66 13.68
N SER A 85 -0.85 -0.16 14.08
CA SER A 85 -1.09 0.36 15.43
C SER A 85 -0.93 -0.75 16.49
N ILE A 86 -1.47 -1.94 16.23
CA ILE A 86 -1.31 -3.11 17.11
C ILE A 86 0.17 -3.48 17.23
N LYS A 87 0.92 -3.53 16.11
CA LYS A 87 2.37 -3.80 16.10
C LYS A 87 3.10 -2.85 17.06
N ILE A 88 2.90 -1.54 16.90
CA ILE A 88 3.55 -0.52 17.74
C ILE A 88 3.18 -0.68 19.22
N LEU A 89 1.89 -0.87 19.52
CA LEU A 89 1.41 -1.01 20.90
C LEU A 89 1.96 -2.27 21.58
N VAL A 90 1.95 -3.42 20.88
CA VAL A 90 2.47 -4.68 21.40
C VAL A 90 3.98 -4.60 21.61
N LEU A 91 4.74 -4.12 20.62
CA LEU A 91 6.19 -3.99 20.76
C LEU A 91 6.57 -3.02 21.87
N ARG A 92 5.84 -1.91 22.04
CA ARG A 92 6.07 -0.99 23.15
C ARG A 92 5.79 -1.63 24.51
N ARG A 93 4.72 -2.42 24.63
CA ARG A 93 4.42 -3.16 25.88
C ARG A 93 5.47 -4.20 26.21
N VAL A 94 5.96 -4.94 25.21
CA VAL A 94 6.93 -6.03 25.41
C VAL A 94 8.34 -5.51 25.65
N THR A 95 8.77 -4.48 24.91
CA THR A 95 10.17 -3.99 24.96
C THR A 95 10.38 -2.82 25.90
N GLY A 96 9.31 -2.18 26.38
CA GLY A 96 9.37 -0.98 27.21
C GLY A 96 9.77 0.30 26.47
N ARG A 97 10.02 0.22 25.15
CA ARG A 97 10.44 1.36 24.31
C ARG A 97 9.67 1.42 23.01
N PHE A 98 9.69 2.57 22.35
CA PHE A 98 9.16 2.70 20.99
C PHE A 98 9.99 1.85 20.01
N VAL A 99 9.32 1.05 19.19
CA VAL A 99 9.91 0.23 18.12
C VAL A 99 9.14 0.51 16.84
N GLY A 100 9.72 1.36 16.00
CA GLY A 100 9.15 1.89 14.78
C GLY A 100 10.23 2.56 13.93
N TYR A 101 9.82 3.45 13.04
CA TYR A 101 10.74 4.23 12.22
C TYR A 101 11.58 5.19 13.06
N ARG A 102 12.79 5.48 12.57
CA ARG A 102 13.67 6.48 13.17
C ARG A 102 13.12 7.88 12.89
N ILE A 103 12.55 8.50 13.91
CA ILE A 103 11.93 9.84 13.84
C ILE A 103 12.83 10.83 14.59
N GLU A 104 13.58 11.62 13.84
CA GLU A 104 14.56 12.57 14.36
C GLU A 104 14.46 13.92 13.64
N HIS A 105 14.96 14.99 14.26
CA HIS A 105 14.98 16.33 13.65
C HIS A 105 15.83 16.40 12.38
N LYS A 106 16.92 15.62 12.32
CA LYS A 106 17.84 15.60 11.20
C LYS A 106 17.35 14.58 10.17
N LEU A 107 17.34 15.00 8.91
CA LEU A 107 17.07 14.10 7.80
C LEU A 107 18.22 13.10 7.61
N PRO A 108 17.94 11.91 7.05
CA PRO A 108 18.96 10.92 6.73
C PRO A 108 20.02 11.50 5.78
N SER A 109 21.26 11.07 5.94
CA SER A 109 22.35 11.49 5.05
C SER A 109 22.15 10.89 3.65
N LEU A 110 22.73 11.53 2.63
CA LEU A 110 22.66 10.99 1.26
C LEU A 110 23.25 9.57 1.17
N ALA A 111 24.33 9.30 1.89
CA ALA A 111 24.95 7.97 1.93
C ALA A 111 24.00 6.92 2.50
N GLU A 112 23.28 7.27 3.56
CA GLU A 112 22.28 6.38 4.17
C GLU A 112 21.13 6.11 3.20
N ILE A 113 20.59 7.15 2.55
CA ILE A 113 19.53 7.00 1.54
C ILE A 113 19.97 6.05 0.40
N LEU A 114 21.21 6.20 -0.08
CA LEU A 114 21.75 5.40 -1.18
C LEU A 114 21.99 3.94 -0.80
N VAL A 115 22.14 3.61 0.48
CA VAL A 115 22.30 2.24 0.97
C VAL A 115 20.95 1.64 1.35
N ASP A 116 20.15 2.36 2.11
CA ASP A 116 18.90 1.86 2.68
C ASP A 116 17.83 1.63 1.61
N ILE A 117 17.70 2.53 0.61
CA ILE A 117 16.69 2.36 -0.44
C ILE A 117 16.89 1.04 -1.21
N PRO A 118 18.07 0.72 -1.76
CA PRO A 118 18.28 -0.56 -2.44
C PRO A 118 18.06 -1.77 -1.53
N LEU A 119 18.50 -1.72 -0.27
CA LEU A 119 18.32 -2.83 0.66
C LEU A 119 16.83 -3.06 0.98
N CYS A 120 16.09 -2.01 1.31
CA CYS A 120 14.65 -2.06 1.53
C CYS A 120 13.91 -2.51 0.28
N PHE A 121 14.31 -2.05 -0.90
CA PHE A 121 13.74 -2.47 -2.17
C PHE A 121 13.92 -3.98 -2.39
N LEU A 122 15.15 -4.50 -2.23
CA LEU A 122 15.44 -5.92 -2.41
C LEU A 122 14.73 -6.80 -1.37
N ALA A 123 14.70 -6.38 -0.10
CA ALA A 123 14.00 -7.10 0.95
C ALA A 123 12.49 -7.14 0.68
N ARG A 124 11.90 -6.01 0.31
CA ARG A 124 10.49 -5.91 -0.06
C ARG A 124 10.17 -6.76 -1.28
N ASP A 125 10.97 -6.68 -2.34
CA ASP A 125 10.77 -7.44 -3.57
C ASP A 125 10.86 -8.95 -3.32
N PHE A 126 11.85 -9.39 -2.53
CA PHE A 126 11.97 -10.77 -2.12
C PHE A 126 10.72 -11.25 -1.38
N LEU A 127 10.30 -10.55 -0.31
CA LEU A 127 9.14 -10.94 0.49
C LEU A 127 7.85 -10.92 -0.34
N TYR A 128 7.67 -9.90 -1.19
CA TYR A 128 6.53 -9.80 -2.10
C TYR A 128 6.50 -10.97 -3.09
N TYR A 129 7.62 -11.24 -3.79
CA TYR A 129 7.69 -12.28 -4.80
C TYR A 129 7.36 -13.65 -4.23
N TYR A 130 7.97 -14.05 -3.11
CA TYR A 130 7.72 -15.36 -2.53
C TYR A 130 6.34 -15.45 -1.89
N GLY A 131 5.85 -14.39 -1.26
CA GLY A 131 4.47 -14.32 -0.74
C GLY A 131 3.44 -14.44 -1.86
N HIS A 132 3.65 -13.74 -2.98
CA HIS A 132 2.78 -13.80 -4.14
C HIS A 132 2.84 -15.16 -4.84
N ARG A 133 4.04 -15.75 -4.99
CA ARG A 133 4.22 -17.11 -5.52
C ARG A 133 3.53 -18.16 -4.66
N LEU A 134 3.52 -17.99 -3.34
CA LEU A 134 2.76 -18.85 -2.43
C LEU A 134 1.25 -18.70 -2.66
N LEU A 135 0.75 -17.49 -2.85
CA LEU A 135 -0.66 -17.23 -3.15
C LEU A 135 -1.13 -17.85 -4.46
N HIS A 136 -0.22 -18.12 -5.39
CA HIS A 136 -0.51 -18.84 -6.63
C HIS A 136 -0.56 -20.37 -6.50
N GLN A 137 -0.21 -20.94 -5.34
CA GLN A 137 -0.43 -22.36 -5.08
C GLN A 137 -1.92 -22.70 -5.03
N ALA A 138 -2.32 -23.87 -5.51
CA ALA A 138 -3.72 -24.21 -5.79
C ALA A 138 -4.70 -23.98 -4.62
N TRP A 139 -4.27 -24.20 -3.38
CA TRP A 139 -5.11 -23.96 -2.20
C TRP A 139 -5.26 -22.45 -1.89
N PHE A 140 -4.13 -21.73 -1.76
CA PHE A 140 -4.13 -20.30 -1.48
C PHE A 140 -4.79 -19.50 -2.60
N TYR A 141 -4.58 -19.91 -3.85
CA TYR A 141 -5.18 -19.26 -5.01
C TYR A 141 -6.70 -19.30 -4.93
N ARG A 142 -7.27 -20.49 -4.77
CA ARG A 142 -8.73 -20.66 -4.70
C ARG A 142 -9.33 -19.93 -3.51
N ARG A 143 -8.64 -19.88 -2.38
CA ARG A 143 -9.18 -19.35 -1.11
C ARG A 143 -9.03 -17.84 -0.96
N PHE A 144 -7.91 -17.28 -1.42
CA PHE A 144 -7.51 -15.90 -1.12
C PHE A 144 -7.17 -15.09 -2.36
N HIS A 145 -6.49 -15.67 -3.36
CA HIS A 145 -5.93 -14.89 -4.47
C HIS A 145 -6.85 -14.78 -5.71
N LYS A 146 -7.82 -15.69 -5.87
CA LYS A 146 -8.72 -15.72 -7.04
C LYS A 146 -9.53 -14.44 -7.19
N GLN A 147 -9.88 -13.78 -6.08
CA GLN A 147 -10.58 -12.50 -6.10
C GLN A 147 -9.74 -11.40 -6.75
N HIS A 148 -8.44 -11.34 -6.41
CA HIS A 148 -7.52 -10.36 -6.97
C HIS A 148 -7.37 -10.51 -8.49
N HIS A 149 -7.33 -11.75 -8.99
CA HIS A 149 -7.29 -12.07 -10.43
C HIS A 149 -8.64 -11.96 -11.17
N LYS A 150 -9.65 -11.33 -10.57
CA LYS A 150 -10.94 -11.10 -11.25
C LYS A 150 -10.80 -10.21 -12.49
N PHE A 151 -9.83 -9.29 -12.50
CA PHE A 151 -9.42 -8.60 -13.73
C PHE A 151 -8.16 -9.17 -14.28
N THR A 152 -8.16 -9.29 -15.59
CA THR A 152 -6.96 -9.59 -16.37
C THR A 152 -6.30 -8.30 -16.90
N THR A 153 -6.87 -7.14 -16.57
CA THR A 153 -6.38 -5.81 -16.94
C THR A 153 -6.04 -5.00 -15.68
N PRO A 154 -4.98 -4.17 -15.70
CA PRO A 154 -4.65 -3.31 -14.58
C PRO A 154 -5.74 -2.26 -14.36
N VAL A 155 -6.24 -2.19 -13.13
CA VAL A 155 -7.24 -1.21 -12.69
C VAL A 155 -6.70 -0.56 -11.41
N ALA A 156 -6.51 0.76 -11.41
CA ALA A 156 -5.82 1.42 -10.31
C ALA A 156 -6.53 1.25 -8.96
N ILE A 157 -7.86 1.46 -8.92
CA ILE A 157 -8.65 1.28 -7.69
C ILE A 157 -8.68 -0.18 -7.20
N SER A 158 -8.35 -1.16 -8.05
CA SER A 158 -8.29 -2.56 -7.65
C SER A 158 -6.93 -2.94 -7.05
N ALA A 159 -5.93 -2.05 -7.03
CA ALA A 159 -4.61 -2.32 -6.47
C ALA A 159 -4.67 -2.74 -4.99
N GLU A 160 -5.69 -2.25 -4.26
CA GLU A 160 -5.95 -2.62 -2.86
C GLU A 160 -7.24 -3.45 -2.70
N HIS A 161 -7.86 -3.85 -3.81
CA HIS A 161 -8.99 -4.78 -3.78
C HIS A 161 -8.48 -6.22 -3.82
N MET A 162 -8.34 -6.82 -2.63
CA MET A 162 -7.89 -8.19 -2.47
C MET A 162 -8.39 -8.76 -1.14
N HIS A 163 -8.23 -10.07 -0.96
CA HIS A 163 -8.60 -10.69 0.29
C HIS A 163 -7.72 -10.18 1.45
N PRO A 164 -8.25 -9.90 2.66
CA PRO A 164 -7.47 -9.38 3.80
C PRO A 164 -6.20 -10.18 4.14
N PHE A 165 -6.29 -11.51 4.04
CA PHE A 165 -5.12 -12.40 4.18
C PHE A 165 -4.04 -12.13 3.14
N GLU A 166 -4.41 -12.02 1.86
CA GLU A 166 -3.48 -11.68 0.79
C GLU A 166 -2.88 -10.30 1.05
N HIS A 167 -3.71 -9.31 1.37
CA HIS A 167 -3.25 -7.96 1.71
C HIS A 167 -2.20 -7.96 2.82
N THR A 168 -2.45 -8.72 3.87
CA THR A 168 -1.50 -8.83 4.99
C THR A 168 -0.20 -9.47 4.54
N LEU A 169 -0.27 -10.56 3.77
CA LEU A 169 0.90 -11.32 3.36
C LEU A 169 1.79 -10.56 2.38
N VAL A 170 1.22 -9.92 1.36
CA VAL A 170 2.00 -9.33 0.26
C VAL A 170 2.09 -7.80 0.29
N ASN A 171 1.19 -7.09 0.99
CA ASN A 171 1.28 -5.62 1.07
C ASN A 171 1.77 -5.12 2.44
N ILE A 172 1.37 -5.78 3.54
CA ILE A 172 1.71 -5.32 4.89
C ILE A 172 3.07 -5.87 5.35
N LEU A 173 3.24 -7.19 5.34
CA LEU A 173 4.47 -7.81 5.86
C LEU A 173 5.75 -7.34 5.13
N PRO A 174 5.77 -7.19 3.79
CA PRO A 174 6.97 -6.72 3.09
C PRO A 174 7.38 -5.28 3.42
N ILE A 175 6.52 -4.52 4.10
CA ILE A 175 6.81 -3.14 4.55
C ILE A 175 7.18 -3.13 6.05
N PHE A 176 6.60 -4.01 6.86
CA PHE A 176 6.78 -3.96 8.32
C PHE A 176 7.90 -4.83 8.86
N VAL A 177 8.38 -5.82 8.10
CA VAL A 177 9.40 -6.78 8.54
C VAL A 177 10.83 -6.31 8.24
N PRO A 178 11.16 -5.81 7.03
CA PRO A 178 12.46 -5.18 6.79
C PRO A 178 12.66 -3.93 7.64
#